data_AF-A0A4R3K9C6-F1
#
_entry.id   AF-A0A4R3K9C6-F1
#
_cell.length_a   1.000
_cell.length_b   1.000
_cell.length_c   1.000
_cell.angle_alpha   90.00
_cell.angle_beta   90.00
_cell.angle_gamma   90.00
#
_symmetry.space_group_name_H-M   'P 1'
#
loop_
_entity.id
_entity.type
_entity.pdbx_description
1 polymer ?
#
loop_
_entity_poly.entity_id
_entity_poly.type
_entity_poly.pdbx_seq_one_letter_code
_entity_poly.pdbx_strand_id
1 'polypeptide(L)'
;MREKKTLKKKSIKVFILLLLVLIDSIVFNPVSNQSTGTDSVQAFNNIKIQSNKGSIKYNGVTYKIIEVDGGDLSGKRQLKAAVDVGYGDRTYWAFTNGYGQLINVIADKIILQDESKEPVNTAGRYFDDEAKVPGTERKDLDEGHVIADSLGGVANAYNITPQNRILNRHGNQAYMEKGIRAAGGCKRFVATITYPNTTTQIPSHYHFEYILNGKNVINDFDNINPDEANSAMQRQ
;
A
#
# COMPACT_ATOMS: atom_id res chain seq x y z
N MET A 1 26.65 -45.97 54.98
CA MET A 1 27.85 -46.04 54.11
C MET A 1 27.35 -46.21 52.67
N ARG A 2 27.32 -45.13 51.86
CA ARG A 2 26.84 -45.16 50.47
C ARG A 2 28.04 -45.13 49.53
N GLU A 3 28.28 -46.21 48.80
CA GLU A 3 29.34 -46.30 47.79
C GLU A 3 29.04 -45.42 46.57
N LYS A 4 29.99 -44.56 46.21
CA LYS A 4 30.00 -43.81 44.96
C LYS A 4 30.61 -44.69 43.86
N LYS A 5 29.83 -45.04 42.84
CA LYS A 5 30.35 -45.63 41.59
C LYS A 5 30.67 -44.53 40.57
N THR A 6 31.96 -44.35 40.31
CA THR A 6 32.53 -43.46 39.31
C THR A 6 32.48 -44.14 37.93
N LEU A 7 31.75 -43.59 36.96
CA LEU A 7 31.75 -44.07 35.57
C LEU A 7 32.84 -43.36 34.74
N LYS A 8 33.79 -44.15 34.23
CA LYS A 8 34.78 -43.75 33.21
C LYS A 8 34.11 -43.53 31.85
N LYS A 9 34.30 -42.35 31.24
CA LYS A 9 33.96 -42.08 29.83
C LYS A 9 34.85 -42.91 28.89
N LYS A 10 34.25 -43.74 28.04
CA LYS A 10 34.89 -44.30 26.84
C LYS A 10 34.52 -43.41 25.64
N SER A 11 35.53 -42.86 24.97
CA SER A 11 35.41 -42.07 23.75
C SER A 11 35.13 -42.96 22.55
N ILE A 12 33.93 -42.87 21.98
CA ILE A 12 33.54 -43.54 20.74
C ILE A 12 33.84 -42.60 19.58
N LYS A 13 34.78 -43.00 18.70
CA LYS A 13 35.01 -42.36 17.40
C LYS A 13 33.96 -42.90 16.43
N VAL A 14 33.08 -42.03 15.91
CA VAL A 14 32.12 -42.39 14.87
C VAL A 14 32.69 -41.97 13.52
N PHE A 15 32.86 -42.94 12.63
CA PHE A 15 33.26 -42.78 11.23
C PHE A 15 31.97 -42.53 10.42
N ILE A 16 31.84 -41.38 9.76
CA ILE A 16 30.70 -41.09 8.88
C ILE A 16 31.07 -41.58 7.47
N LEU A 17 30.38 -42.63 7.02
CA LEU A 17 30.47 -43.17 5.68
C LEU A 17 29.55 -42.35 4.75
N LEU A 18 30.14 -41.60 3.81
CA LEU A 18 29.41 -40.87 2.77
C LEU A 18 28.82 -41.89 1.77
N LEU A 19 27.49 -41.99 1.72
CA LEU A 19 26.78 -42.72 0.67
C LEU A 19 26.34 -41.72 -0.41
N LEU A 20 27.02 -41.74 -1.56
CA LEU A 20 26.64 -41.02 -2.77
C LEU A 20 25.43 -41.72 -3.40
N VAL A 21 24.25 -41.11 -3.29
CA VAL A 21 23.08 -41.46 -4.10
C VAL A 21 23.02 -40.49 -5.28
N LEU A 22 23.35 -41.00 -6.47
CA LEU A 22 23.12 -40.32 -7.74
C LEU A 22 21.61 -40.30 -8.02
N ILE A 23 21.02 -39.11 -8.03
CA ILE A 23 19.69 -38.85 -8.58
C ILE A 23 19.90 -37.86 -9.72
N ASP A 24 20.08 -38.37 -10.93
CA ASP A 24 19.86 -37.58 -12.14
C ASP A 24 18.37 -37.57 -12.42
N SER A 25 17.73 -36.40 -12.32
CA SER A 25 16.83 -35.85 -13.34
C SER A 25 16.06 -34.62 -12.81
N ILE A 26 16.00 -33.62 -13.69
CA ILE A 26 15.16 -32.41 -13.68
C ILE A 26 15.71 -31.24 -12.83
N VAL A 27 16.52 -30.41 -13.49
CA VAL A 27 16.70 -29.00 -13.14
C VAL A 27 15.37 -28.28 -13.33
N PHE A 28 14.56 -28.22 -12.28
CA PHE A 28 13.55 -27.18 -12.16
C PHE A 28 14.29 -25.94 -11.66
N ASN A 29 14.66 -25.04 -12.57
CA ASN A 29 15.02 -23.68 -12.19
C ASN A 29 13.73 -23.01 -11.71
N PRO A 30 13.55 -22.69 -10.41
CA PRO A 30 12.59 -21.67 -10.08
C PRO A 30 13.12 -20.39 -10.72
N VAL A 31 12.39 -19.87 -11.71
CA VAL A 31 12.52 -18.46 -12.10
C VAL A 31 12.13 -17.67 -10.84
N SER A 32 13.14 -17.39 -10.03
CA SER A 32 13.07 -16.34 -9.05
C SER A 32 12.97 -15.06 -9.85
N ASN A 33 11.75 -14.55 -10.02
CA ASN A 33 11.56 -13.14 -10.28
C ASN A 33 12.01 -12.39 -9.02
N GLN A 34 13.33 -12.31 -8.81
CA GLN A 34 13.91 -11.20 -8.09
C GLN A 34 13.67 -9.97 -8.95
N SER A 35 12.49 -9.36 -8.79
CA SER A 35 12.35 -7.93 -9.00
C SER A 35 13.34 -7.28 -8.06
N THR A 36 14.52 -6.99 -8.60
CA THR A 36 15.56 -6.27 -7.89
C THR A 36 14.97 -4.91 -7.54
N GLY A 37 14.93 -4.56 -6.26
CA GLY A 37 14.37 -3.30 -5.77
C GLY A 37 15.01 -2.03 -6.34
N THR A 38 15.93 -2.13 -7.29
CA THR A 38 16.54 -1.07 -8.09
C THR A 38 15.57 -0.37 -9.05
N ASP A 39 14.64 -1.09 -9.68
CA ASP A 39 13.73 -0.50 -10.68
C ASP A 39 12.72 0.45 -10.02
N SER A 40 12.20 0.07 -8.85
CA SER A 40 11.33 0.96 -8.06
C SER A 40 12.12 2.16 -7.53
N VAL A 41 13.39 2.02 -7.10
CA VAL A 41 14.20 3.16 -6.62
C VAL A 41 14.43 4.18 -7.74
N GLN A 42 14.71 3.74 -8.96
CA GLN A 42 14.87 4.63 -10.11
C GLN A 42 13.57 5.35 -10.48
N ALA A 43 12.42 4.69 -10.37
CA ALA A 43 11.13 5.32 -10.63
C ALA A 43 10.86 6.50 -9.66
N PHE A 44 11.10 6.32 -8.35
CA PHE A 44 10.93 7.40 -7.35
C PHE A 44 11.88 8.58 -7.57
N ASN A 45 13.16 8.33 -7.86
CA ASN A 45 14.12 9.42 -8.07
C ASN A 45 13.82 10.27 -9.31
N ASN A 46 13.10 9.72 -10.30
CA ASN A 46 12.61 10.45 -11.47
C ASN A 46 11.33 11.26 -11.19
N ILE A 47 10.70 11.06 -10.03
CA ILE A 47 9.58 11.87 -9.51
C ILE A 47 10.11 12.98 -8.59
N LYS A 48 11.41 13.32 -8.66
CA LYS A 48 11.77 14.73 -8.49
C LYS A 48 11.15 15.49 -9.66
N ILE A 49 9.87 15.80 -9.47
CA ILE A 49 8.90 16.41 -10.35
C ILE A 49 9.62 17.34 -11.32
N GLN A 50 9.81 16.89 -12.56
CA GLN A 50 10.01 17.81 -13.67
C GLN A 50 8.65 18.49 -13.90
N SER A 51 8.32 19.43 -13.00
CA SER A 51 7.13 20.28 -13.08
C SER A 51 7.36 21.24 -14.24
N ASN A 52 7.12 20.75 -15.45
CA ASN A 52 7.12 21.59 -16.63
C ASN A 52 5.69 22.05 -16.85
N LYS A 53 5.42 23.30 -16.46
CA LYS A 53 4.29 24.10 -16.96
C LYS A 53 2.92 23.40 -16.88
N GLY A 54 2.51 22.97 -15.69
CA GLY A 54 1.16 22.43 -15.43
C GLY A 54 0.97 20.96 -15.82
N SER A 55 2.06 20.20 -16.01
CA SER A 55 2.01 18.76 -16.25
C SER A 55 3.11 18.02 -15.50
N ILE A 56 2.88 16.73 -15.23
CA ILE A 56 3.83 15.81 -14.61
C ILE A 56 3.95 14.55 -15.47
N LYS A 57 5.17 14.04 -15.64
CA LYS A 57 5.41 12.76 -16.31
C LYS A 57 5.69 11.69 -15.26
N TYR A 58 4.90 10.63 -15.27
CA TYR A 58 5.03 9.49 -14.36
C TYR A 58 4.80 8.19 -15.15
N ASN A 59 5.69 7.20 -14.95
CA ASN A 59 5.67 5.91 -15.66
C ASN A 59 5.45 6.01 -17.18
N GLY A 60 6.13 6.98 -17.82
CA GLY A 60 6.03 7.21 -19.27
C GLY A 60 4.78 7.96 -19.73
N VAL A 61 3.82 8.23 -18.85
CA VAL A 61 2.58 8.96 -19.14
C VAL A 61 2.69 10.41 -18.69
N THR A 62 2.13 11.34 -19.47
CA THR A 62 2.02 12.75 -19.09
C THR A 62 0.61 13.03 -18.56
N TYR A 63 0.54 13.62 -17.38
CA TYR A 63 -0.70 13.97 -16.68
C TYR A 63 -0.81 15.49 -16.57
N LYS A 64 -2.03 16.00 -16.69
CA LYS A 64 -2.33 17.41 -16.44
C LYS A 64 -2.41 17.62 -14.93
N ILE A 65 -1.61 18.54 -14.40
CA ILE A 65 -1.74 18.96 -13.00
C ILE A 65 -3.00 19.82 -12.90
N ILE A 66 -3.87 19.48 -11.95
CA ILE A 66 -5.02 20.29 -11.58
C ILE A 66 -5.05 20.45 -10.06
N GLU A 67 -5.64 21.54 -9.61
CA GLU A 67 -5.89 21.80 -8.20
C GLU A 67 -7.34 21.40 -7.89
N VAL A 68 -7.52 20.70 -6.77
CA VAL A 68 -8.82 20.26 -6.27
C VAL A 68 -8.80 20.52 -4.78
N ASP A 69 -9.83 21.19 -4.27
CA ASP A 69 -9.93 21.45 -2.83
C ASP A 69 -9.89 20.14 -2.04
N GLY A 70 -9.17 20.13 -0.92
CA GLY A 70 -8.95 18.92 -0.14
C GLY A 70 -10.23 18.33 0.44
N GLY A 71 -11.24 19.17 0.68
CA GLY A 71 -12.56 18.80 1.17
C GLY A 71 -13.64 18.78 0.07
N ASP A 72 -13.26 18.82 -1.22
CA ASP A 72 -14.23 18.73 -2.30
C ASP A 72 -14.94 17.37 -2.25
N LEU A 73 -16.20 17.41 -1.83
CA LEU A 73 -17.06 16.24 -1.73
C LEU A 73 -17.49 15.70 -3.10
N SER A 74 -17.17 16.42 -4.20
CA SER A 74 -17.48 15.96 -5.53
C SER A 74 -16.74 14.66 -5.83
N GLY A 75 -17.50 13.60 -6.12
CA GLY A 75 -16.93 12.30 -6.54
C GLY A 75 -16.37 12.28 -7.96
N LYS A 76 -16.16 13.45 -8.58
CA LYS A 76 -15.85 13.58 -10.01
C LYS A 76 -14.34 13.66 -10.19
N ARG A 77 -13.85 12.97 -11.23
CA ARG A 77 -12.45 12.99 -11.61
C ARG A 77 -12.29 13.32 -13.09
N GLN A 78 -11.30 14.15 -13.36
CA GLN A 78 -10.76 14.37 -14.70
C GLN A 78 -9.88 13.19 -15.13
N LEU A 79 -9.84 12.96 -16.44
CA LEU A 79 -9.01 11.93 -17.08
C LEU A 79 -7.55 12.38 -17.12
N LYS A 80 -6.60 11.45 -16.96
CA LYS A 80 -5.15 11.72 -17.05
C LYS A 80 -4.72 12.95 -16.24
N ALA A 81 -5.27 13.08 -15.03
CA ALA A 81 -4.98 14.18 -14.13
C ALA A 81 -3.96 13.75 -13.07
N ALA A 82 -3.20 14.72 -12.61
CA ALA A 82 -2.37 14.64 -11.42
C ALA A 82 -2.86 15.67 -10.41
N VAL A 83 -3.06 15.25 -9.17
CA VAL A 83 -3.57 16.09 -8.08
C VAL A 83 -2.69 15.88 -6.86
N ASP A 84 -2.29 16.97 -6.22
CA ASP A 84 -1.66 16.88 -4.90
C ASP A 84 -2.76 16.61 -3.87
N VAL A 85 -2.63 15.49 -3.17
CA VAL A 85 -3.57 15.03 -2.15
C VAL A 85 -2.94 15.04 -0.76
N GLY A 86 -1.79 15.71 -0.59
CA GLY A 86 -1.19 15.99 0.70
C GLY A 86 -1.87 17.17 1.39
N TYR A 87 -2.08 17.05 2.70
CA TYR A 87 -2.56 18.16 3.52
C TYR A 87 -1.41 19.10 3.91
N GLY A 88 -1.63 20.42 3.77
CA GLY A 88 -0.66 21.45 4.15
C GLY A 88 0.57 21.43 3.24
N ASP A 89 1.78 21.46 3.83
CA ASP A 89 3.05 21.49 3.08
C ASP A 89 3.51 20.11 2.57
N ARG A 90 2.63 19.10 2.63
CA ARG A 90 2.89 17.75 2.10
C ARG A 90 2.72 17.75 0.58
N THR A 91 3.39 16.82 -0.10
CA THR A 91 3.23 16.63 -1.55
C THR A 91 3.03 15.16 -1.85
N TYR A 92 1.76 14.77 -2.05
CA TYR A 92 1.36 13.40 -2.36
C TYR A 92 0.66 13.40 -3.72
N TRP A 93 1.23 12.76 -4.73
CA TRP A 93 0.64 12.80 -6.07
C TRP A 93 -0.31 11.65 -6.31
N ALA A 94 -1.55 11.99 -6.65
CA ALA A 94 -2.56 11.08 -7.14
C ALA A 94 -2.69 11.17 -8.66
N PHE A 95 -2.88 10.04 -9.35
CA PHE A 95 -2.95 9.97 -10.81
C PHE A 95 -4.18 9.21 -11.29
N THR A 96 -4.88 9.78 -12.27
CA THR A 96 -6.02 9.10 -12.93
C THR A 96 -5.68 8.58 -14.31
N ASN A 97 -6.30 7.48 -14.73
CA ASN A 97 -6.14 6.96 -16.08
C ASN A 97 -7.05 7.69 -17.11
N GLY A 98 -7.10 7.17 -18.34
CA GLY A 98 -7.96 7.70 -19.42
C GLY A 98 -9.46 7.55 -19.20
N TYR A 99 -9.88 6.93 -18.10
CA TYR A 99 -11.27 6.72 -17.69
C TYR A 99 -11.59 7.39 -16.35
N GLY A 100 -10.66 8.22 -15.84
CA GLY A 100 -10.82 8.94 -14.58
C GLY A 100 -10.70 8.04 -13.35
N GLN A 101 -10.28 6.79 -13.49
CA GLN A 101 -10.03 5.90 -12.36
C GLN A 101 -8.71 6.27 -11.69
N LEU A 102 -8.68 6.33 -10.36
CA LEU A 102 -7.47 6.59 -9.57
C LEU A 102 -6.56 5.36 -9.61
N ILE A 103 -5.44 5.43 -10.30
CA ILE A 103 -4.57 4.26 -10.55
C ILE A 103 -3.31 4.25 -9.70
N ASN A 104 -2.84 5.43 -9.26
CA ASN A 104 -1.67 5.55 -8.42
C ASN A 104 -1.81 6.71 -7.43
N VAL A 105 -1.31 6.50 -6.21
CA VAL A 105 -1.05 7.56 -5.23
C VAL A 105 0.37 7.34 -4.68
N ILE A 106 1.20 8.37 -4.71
CA ILE A 106 2.62 8.26 -4.33
C ILE A 106 3.05 9.36 -3.37
N ALA A 107 4.04 9.03 -2.54
CA ALA A 107 4.72 9.99 -1.70
C ALA A 107 6.17 9.57 -1.46
N ASP A 108 7.10 10.52 -1.57
CA ASP A 108 8.50 10.28 -1.18
C ASP A 108 8.63 9.96 0.31
N LYS A 109 7.79 10.61 1.12
CA LYS A 109 7.71 10.41 2.57
C LYS A 109 6.29 10.67 3.06
N ILE A 110 5.76 9.72 3.82
CA ILE A 110 4.55 9.92 4.61
C ILE A 110 4.91 10.64 5.90
N ILE A 111 4.23 11.75 6.16
CA ILE A 111 4.39 12.59 7.34
C ILE A 111 3.06 12.56 8.08
N LEU A 112 3.08 12.03 9.30
CA LEU A 112 1.87 11.87 10.11
C LEU A 112 1.21 13.22 10.36
N GLN A 113 -0.10 13.20 10.53
CA GLN A 113 -0.87 14.34 11.06
C GLN A 113 -0.39 14.69 12.47
N ASP A 114 -0.38 15.98 12.80
CA ASP A 114 -0.08 16.51 14.13
C ASP A 114 -1.28 17.34 14.62
N GLU A 115 -2.21 16.68 15.31
CA GLU A 115 -3.43 17.30 15.86
C GLU A 115 -3.15 18.48 16.81
N SER A 116 -1.92 18.62 17.32
CA SER A 116 -1.53 19.75 18.19
C SER A 116 -1.13 21.01 17.42
N LYS A 117 -0.85 20.89 16.12
CA LYS A 117 -0.36 21.98 15.26
C LYS A 117 -1.18 22.21 14.02
N GLU A 118 -1.91 21.20 13.56
CA GLU A 118 -2.70 21.24 12.34
C GLU A 118 -4.18 21.44 12.67
N PRO A 119 -4.92 22.23 11.89
CA PRO A 119 -6.33 22.48 12.17
C PRO A 119 -7.15 21.26 11.76
N VAL A 120 -7.50 20.47 12.77
CA VAL A 120 -8.42 19.33 12.66
C VAL A 120 -9.72 19.63 13.38
N ASN A 121 -10.81 18.98 12.96
CA ASN A 121 -12.09 19.05 13.66
C ASN A 121 -12.05 18.26 14.98
N THR A 122 -13.15 18.26 15.73
CA THR A 122 -13.25 17.56 17.03
C THR A 122 -13.11 16.04 16.94
N ALA A 123 -13.19 15.47 15.73
CA ALA A 123 -12.98 14.05 15.47
C ALA A 123 -11.53 13.74 15.02
N GLY A 124 -10.63 14.73 15.02
CA GLY A 124 -9.24 14.57 14.56
C GLY A 124 -9.09 14.53 13.04
N ARG A 125 -10.11 14.97 12.29
CA ARG A 125 -10.12 14.93 10.82
C ARG A 125 -9.80 16.29 10.21
N TYR A 126 -9.16 16.31 9.04
CA TYR A 126 -8.97 17.56 8.29
C TYR A 126 -10.27 18.09 7.69
N PHE A 127 -11.17 17.18 7.31
CA PHE A 127 -12.46 17.50 6.70
C PHE A 127 -13.57 16.70 7.37
N ASP A 128 -14.78 17.26 7.37
CA ASP A 128 -15.94 16.67 8.05
C ASP A 128 -16.50 15.43 7.33
N ASP A 129 -16.26 15.32 6.02
CA ASP A 129 -16.77 14.26 5.17
C ASP A 129 -15.84 14.01 3.98
N GLU A 130 -16.05 12.88 3.30
CA GLU A 130 -15.25 12.43 2.16
C GLU A 130 -16.01 12.53 0.83
N ALA A 131 -15.25 12.60 -0.27
CA ALA A 131 -15.79 12.68 -1.62
C ALA A 131 -16.67 11.49 -2.01
N LYS A 132 -17.83 11.80 -2.62
CA LYS A 132 -18.87 10.83 -3.01
C LYS A 132 -18.56 10.17 -4.35
N VAL A 133 -17.43 9.48 -4.45
CA VAL A 133 -16.97 8.78 -5.66
C VAL A 133 -17.98 7.67 -6.03
N PRO A 134 -18.38 7.53 -7.31
CA PRO A 134 -19.35 6.51 -7.70
C PRO A 134 -18.99 5.11 -7.18
N GLY A 135 -19.92 4.49 -6.45
CA GLY A 135 -19.73 3.26 -5.71
C GLY A 135 -19.78 3.45 -4.19
N THR A 136 -19.46 4.63 -3.65
CA THR A 136 -19.50 4.87 -2.20
C THR A 136 -20.92 4.93 -1.63
N GLU A 137 -21.94 5.06 -2.48
CA GLU A 137 -23.35 4.96 -2.07
C GLU A 137 -23.74 3.54 -1.59
N ARG A 138 -22.91 2.53 -1.86
CA ARG A 138 -23.16 1.15 -1.44
C ARG A 138 -22.87 0.96 0.04
N LYS A 139 -23.80 0.32 0.76
CA LYS A 139 -23.72 0.16 2.24
C LYS A 139 -22.55 -0.71 2.72
N ASP A 140 -22.08 -1.61 1.88
CA ASP A 140 -20.95 -2.51 2.13
C ASP A 140 -19.59 -1.87 1.80
N LEU A 141 -19.60 -0.68 1.16
CA LEU A 141 -18.41 0.09 0.86
C LEU A 141 -18.34 1.35 1.74
N ASP A 142 -17.13 1.85 1.93
CA ASP A 142 -16.81 3.12 2.56
C ASP A 142 -16.13 4.05 1.54
N GLU A 143 -16.05 5.32 1.90
CA GLU A 143 -15.15 6.32 1.31
C GLU A 143 -13.73 6.07 1.81
N GLY A 144 -13.13 4.98 1.33
CA GLY A 144 -11.80 4.54 1.76
C GLY A 144 -10.72 5.49 1.30
N HIS A 145 -9.95 6.04 2.23
CA HIS A 145 -8.77 6.81 1.91
C HIS A 145 -7.66 5.88 1.37
N VAL A 146 -6.95 6.32 0.34
CA VAL A 146 -5.71 5.65 -0.10
C VAL A 146 -4.56 6.02 0.84
N ILE A 147 -4.45 7.30 1.19
CA ILE A 147 -3.63 7.80 2.31
C ILE A 147 -4.58 8.46 3.32
N ALA A 148 -4.73 7.87 4.51
CA ALA A 148 -5.64 8.39 5.54
C ALA A 148 -5.28 9.80 6.04
N ASP A 149 -6.26 10.50 6.64
CA ASP A 149 -6.09 11.78 7.35
C ASP A 149 -4.90 11.74 8.31
N SER A 150 -4.83 10.68 9.14
CA SER A 150 -3.75 10.49 10.11
C SER A 150 -2.35 10.30 9.50
N LEU A 151 -2.28 10.03 8.19
CA LEU A 151 -1.07 9.93 7.40
C LEU A 151 -0.83 11.19 6.54
N GLY A 152 -1.67 12.22 6.69
CA GLY A 152 -1.54 13.50 6.00
C GLY A 152 -2.25 13.59 4.65
N GLY A 153 -3.14 12.67 4.31
CA GLY A 153 -3.94 12.74 3.08
C GLY A 153 -5.19 13.62 3.24
N VAL A 154 -5.71 14.16 2.13
CA VAL A 154 -6.96 14.92 2.07
C VAL A 154 -8.16 14.05 1.62
N ALA A 155 -9.38 14.57 1.73
CA ALA A 155 -10.62 13.81 1.58
C ALA A 155 -11.29 13.90 0.18
N ASN A 156 -10.63 14.53 -0.80
CA ASN A 156 -11.19 14.72 -2.13
C ASN A 156 -11.16 13.44 -2.99
N ALA A 157 -11.86 13.45 -4.13
CA ALA A 157 -12.01 12.26 -4.98
C ALA A 157 -10.69 11.67 -5.48
N TYR A 158 -9.57 12.40 -5.45
CA TYR A 158 -8.27 11.89 -5.90
C TYR A 158 -7.52 11.11 -4.83
N ASN A 159 -8.06 11.00 -3.62
CA ASN A 159 -7.52 10.17 -2.54
C ASN A 159 -8.55 9.21 -1.91
N ILE A 160 -9.79 9.21 -2.40
CA ILE A 160 -10.89 8.36 -1.91
C ILE A 160 -11.25 7.29 -2.93
N THR A 161 -11.44 6.04 -2.54
CA THR A 161 -12.02 4.99 -3.38
C THR A 161 -13.19 4.29 -2.69
N PRO A 162 -14.21 3.79 -3.41
CA PRO A 162 -15.16 2.84 -2.85
C PRO A 162 -14.44 1.58 -2.39
N GLN A 163 -14.29 1.41 -1.08
CA GLN A 163 -13.50 0.33 -0.48
C GLN A 163 -14.38 -0.52 0.43
N ASN A 164 -14.20 -1.85 0.41
CA ASN A 164 -14.94 -2.73 1.30
C ASN A 164 -14.80 -2.30 2.76
N ARG A 165 -15.92 -2.15 3.46
CA ARG A 165 -15.96 -1.59 4.82
C ARG A 165 -15.11 -2.35 5.83
N ILE A 166 -15.14 -3.68 5.79
CA ILE A 166 -14.39 -4.50 6.75
C ILE A 166 -12.90 -4.37 6.47
N LEU A 167 -12.51 -4.42 5.19
CA LEU A 167 -11.15 -4.20 4.74
C LEU A 167 -10.62 -2.82 5.18
N ASN A 168 -11.40 -1.76 4.96
CA ASN A 168 -11.07 -0.37 5.29
C ASN A 168 -10.89 -0.17 6.79
N ARG A 169 -11.85 -0.61 7.61
CA ARG A 169 -11.90 -0.29 9.05
C ARG A 169 -11.07 -1.24 9.91
N HIS A 170 -10.96 -2.50 9.52
CA HIS A 170 -10.45 -3.58 10.37
C HIS A 170 -9.56 -4.60 9.65
N GLY A 171 -9.33 -4.44 8.34
CA GLY A 171 -8.54 -5.35 7.53
C GLY A 171 -7.16 -4.81 7.17
N ASN A 172 -6.65 -5.25 6.02
CA ASN A 172 -5.29 -4.97 5.57
C ASN A 172 -4.99 -3.46 5.47
N GLN A 173 -5.95 -2.63 5.03
CA GLN A 173 -5.82 -1.18 4.98
C GLN A 173 -5.54 -0.62 6.39
N ALA A 174 -6.44 -0.89 7.34
CA ALA A 174 -6.30 -0.42 8.72
C ALA A 174 -4.99 -0.89 9.40
N TYR A 175 -4.59 -2.14 9.15
CA TYR A 175 -3.34 -2.68 9.71
C TYR A 175 -2.09 -2.02 9.11
N MET A 176 -2.07 -1.80 7.80
CA MET A 176 -1.00 -1.08 7.11
C MET A 176 -0.86 0.33 7.70
N GLU A 177 -1.94 1.10 7.78
CA GLU A 177 -1.94 2.46 8.30
C GLU A 177 -1.51 2.52 9.77
N LYS A 178 -1.98 1.57 10.59
CA LYS A 178 -1.53 1.44 11.99
C LYS A 178 -0.02 1.18 12.07
N GLY A 179 0.51 0.31 11.22
CA GLY A 179 1.95 0.03 11.15
C GLY A 179 2.77 1.26 10.77
N ILE A 180 2.33 2.01 9.76
CA ILE A 180 2.97 3.26 9.33
C ILE A 180 2.95 4.31 10.45
N ARG A 181 1.80 4.50 11.12
CA ARG A 181 1.70 5.42 12.27
C ARG A 181 2.63 5.03 13.41
N ALA A 182 2.65 3.75 13.78
CA ALA A 182 3.51 3.25 14.84
C ALA A 182 5.01 3.46 14.55
N ALA A 183 5.41 3.50 13.27
CA ALA A 183 6.78 3.77 12.85
C ALA A 183 7.13 5.26 12.73
N GLY A 184 6.17 6.18 12.91
CA GLY A 184 6.38 7.61 12.69
C GLY A 184 6.33 8.02 11.22
N GLY A 185 5.69 7.22 10.35
CA GLY A 185 5.63 7.42 8.90
C GLY A 185 6.45 6.39 8.12
N CYS A 186 6.48 6.53 6.80
CA CYS A 186 7.26 5.68 5.89
C CYS A 186 7.88 6.51 4.76
N LYS A 187 8.74 5.87 3.97
CA LYS A 187 9.34 6.49 2.77
C LYS A 187 8.92 5.72 1.53
N ARG A 188 8.94 6.38 0.37
CA ARG A 188 8.69 5.77 -0.94
C ARG A 188 7.38 4.98 -0.96
N PHE A 189 6.30 5.65 -0.57
CA PHE A 189 4.96 5.07 -0.63
C PHE A 189 4.48 5.07 -2.08
N VAL A 190 4.11 3.89 -2.60
CA VAL A 190 3.30 3.72 -3.80
C VAL A 190 2.05 2.95 -3.43
N ALA A 191 0.89 3.50 -3.75
CA ALA A 191 -0.32 2.73 -3.97
C ALA A 191 -0.52 2.53 -5.47
N THR A 192 -0.77 1.30 -5.89
CA THR A 192 -1.22 0.94 -7.24
C THR A 192 -2.58 0.30 -7.12
N ILE A 193 -3.55 0.82 -7.87
CA ILE A 193 -4.96 0.47 -7.75
C ILE A 193 -5.44 -0.06 -9.10
N THR A 194 -6.03 -1.25 -9.09
CA THR A 194 -6.54 -1.88 -10.32
C THR A 194 -8.05 -2.02 -10.27
N TYR A 195 -8.65 -2.10 -11.47
CA TYR A 195 -10.08 -2.10 -11.67
C TYR A 195 -10.48 -3.27 -12.56
N PRO A 196 -11.69 -3.83 -12.37
CA PRO A 196 -12.14 -4.98 -13.16
C PRO A 196 -12.49 -4.60 -14.60
N ASN A 197 -12.76 -3.32 -14.87
CA ASN A 197 -13.06 -2.77 -16.18
C ASN A 197 -12.85 -1.25 -16.17
N THR A 198 -13.18 -0.57 -17.26
CA THR A 198 -12.96 0.87 -17.46
C THR A 198 -14.19 1.74 -17.14
N THR A 199 -15.30 1.15 -16.71
CA THR A 199 -16.57 1.86 -16.47
C THR A 199 -16.83 2.10 -14.99
N THR A 200 -16.41 1.19 -14.11
CA THR A 200 -16.59 1.32 -12.66
C THR A 200 -15.53 2.21 -12.01
N GLN A 201 -15.88 2.90 -10.94
CA GLN A 201 -14.93 3.58 -10.05
C GLN A 201 -14.62 2.77 -8.78
N ILE A 202 -15.15 1.53 -8.68
CA ILE A 202 -14.86 0.59 -7.60
C ILE A 202 -13.62 -0.23 -7.97
N PRO A 203 -12.50 -0.12 -7.22
CA PRO A 203 -11.32 -0.94 -7.45
C PRO A 203 -11.60 -2.41 -7.23
N SER A 204 -10.85 -3.28 -7.93
CA SER A 204 -10.78 -4.71 -7.64
C SER A 204 -9.67 -5.04 -6.65
N HIS A 205 -8.57 -4.29 -6.66
CA HIS A 205 -7.37 -4.67 -5.93
C HIS A 205 -6.47 -3.46 -5.61
N TYR A 206 -5.74 -3.57 -4.51
CA TYR A 206 -4.74 -2.61 -4.07
C TYR A 206 -3.39 -3.28 -3.83
N HIS A 207 -2.35 -2.68 -4.39
CA HIS A 207 -0.95 -3.04 -4.16
C HIS A 207 -0.20 -1.85 -3.60
N PHE A 208 0.28 -1.97 -2.37
CA PHE A 208 1.07 -0.95 -1.69
C PHE A 208 2.52 -1.41 -1.53
N GLU A 209 3.47 -0.54 -1.89
CA GLU A 209 4.90 -0.73 -1.63
C GLU A 209 5.43 0.49 -0.88
N TYR A 210 6.15 0.27 0.22
CA TYR A 210 6.79 1.35 0.98
C TYR A 210 7.96 0.87 1.82
N ILE A 211 8.83 1.81 2.20
CA ILE A 211 9.95 1.56 3.11
C ILE A 211 9.56 1.94 4.53
N LEU A 212 9.47 0.94 5.41
CA LEU A 212 9.22 1.08 6.83
C LEU A 212 10.49 0.72 7.60
N ASN A 213 11.06 1.67 8.36
CA ASN A 213 12.30 1.45 9.13
C ASN A 213 13.44 0.82 8.33
N GLY A 214 13.61 1.25 7.08
CA GLY A 214 14.66 0.76 6.17
C GLY A 214 14.37 -0.58 5.49
N LYS A 215 13.20 -1.20 5.73
CA LYS A 215 12.78 -2.45 5.08
C LYS A 215 11.68 -2.18 4.08
N ASN A 216 11.76 -2.85 2.93
CA ASN A 216 10.66 -2.84 1.97
C ASN A 216 9.47 -3.64 2.52
N VAL A 217 8.28 -3.08 2.43
CA VAL A 217 7.02 -3.71 2.85
C VAL A 217 6.08 -3.67 1.66
N ILE A 218 5.44 -4.81 1.41
CA ILE A 218 4.42 -4.97 0.37
C ILE A 218 3.12 -5.39 1.05
N ASN A 219 2.04 -4.68 0.76
CA ASN A 219 0.68 -5.05 1.16
C ASN A 219 -0.17 -5.17 -0.11
N ASP A 220 -0.70 -6.37 -0.35
CA ASP A 220 -1.37 -6.74 -1.59
C ASP A 220 -2.70 -7.41 -1.22
N PHE A 221 -3.83 -6.84 -1.65
CA PHE A 221 -5.15 -7.32 -1.26
C PHE A 221 -6.28 -6.90 -2.20
N ASP A 222 -7.26 -7.80 -2.34
CA ASP A 222 -8.48 -7.56 -3.11
C ASP A 222 -9.48 -6.68 -2.34
N ASN A 223 -10.27 -5.91 -3.08
CA ASN A 223 -11.32 -5.05 -2.54
C ASN A 223 -12.62 -5.84 -2.23
N ILE A 224 -12.48 -6.91 -1.47
CA ILE A 224 -13.56 -7.82 -1.07
C ILE A 224 -13.66 -7.90 0.45
N ASN A 225 -14.73 -8.49 0.97
CA ASN A 225 -14.86 -8.75 2.39
C ASN A 225 -13.82 -9.80 2.84
N PRO A 226 -12.86 -9.46 3.72
CA PRO A 226 -11.84 -10.40 4.17
C PRO A 226 -12.42 -11.64 4.87
N ASP A 227 -13.53 -11.50 5.58
CA ASP A 227 -14.16 -12.61 6.30
C ASP A 227 -14.76 -13.65 5.34
N GLU A 228 -15.34 -13.18 4.24
CA GLU A 228 -15.88 -14.03 3.17
C GLU A 228 -14.76 -14.75 2.42
N ALA A 229 -13.67 -14.04 2.11
CA ALA A 229 -12.50 -14.62 1.44
C ALA A 229 -11.86 -15.73 2.30
N ASN A 230 -11.65 -15.48 3.59
CA ASN A 230 -11.11 -16.46 4.53
C ASN A 230 -12.03 -17.67 4.68
N SER A 231 -13.34 -17.44 4.73
CA SER A 231 -14.34 -18.52 4.79
C SER A 231 -14.37 -19.38 3.52
N ALA A 232 -14.10 -18.79 2.35
CA ALA A 232 -13.98 -19.54 1.09
C ALA A 232 -12.72 -20.41 1.06
N MET A 233 -11.58 -19.89 1.54
CA MET A 233 -10.32 -20.64 1.62
C MET A 233 -10.39 -21.83 2.58
N GLN A 234 -11.13 -21.70 3.70
CA GLN A 234 -11.30 -22.80 4.67
C GLN A 234 -12.25 -23.91 4.19
N ARG A 235 -12.98 -23.69 3.09
CA ARG A 235 -13.93 -24.66 2.52
C ARG A 235 -13.37 -25.43 1.32
N GLN A 236 -12.11 -25.18 0.94
CA GLN A 236 -11.35 -25.92 -0.07
C GLN A 236 -10.42 -26.93 0.59
#